data_AF-A0A1Y2LKT9-F1
#
_entry.id   AF-A0A1Y2LKT9-F1
#
_cell.length_a   1.000
_cell.length_b   1.000
_cell.length_c   1.000
_cell.angle_alpha   90.00
_cell.angle_beta   90.00
_cell.angle_gamma   90.00
#
_symmetry.space_group_name_H-M   'P 1'
#
loop_
_entity.id
_entity.type
_entity.pdbx_description
1 polymer ?
#
loop_
_entity_poly.entity_id
_entity_poly.type
_entity_poly.pdbx_seq_one_letter_code
_entity_poly.pdbx_strand_id
1 'polypeptide(L)'
;MRNVERQSHSHHLGFSALRYLMTSRPYEQIVQRFRSLLERFPRIHIPGEDESETISEEVNHVIRYRVEKLAQLQQLTDHVQAGLLEALLKVEHRTYLWVHLVFDYLQSKGFKKTRAGVESATEKLPSTVNEAYEKILNTSKDRLSARKALAIILAANRALTLSELNIAMEIEMTTRSKHKLDLESVSDFQSRLRLMCGLFVSVHQTSVYLIHQTAREFLRAEPLMSATGLQNDQWQ
;
A
#
# COMPACT_ATOMS: atom_id res chain seq x y z
N MET A 1 -19.12 -20.09 -2.71
CA MET A 1 -18.73 -20.89 -3.89
C MET A 1 -19.91 -21.62 -4.53
N ARG A 2 -20.65 -22.47 -3.80
CA ARG A 2 -21.84 -23.18 -4.33
C ARG A 2 -22.85 -22.29 -5.07
N ASN A 3 -23.01 -21.03 -4.68
CA ASN A 3 -23.96 -20.11 -5.31
C ASN A 3 -23.53 -19.64 -6.72
N VAL A 4 -22.24 -19.43 -6.95
CA VAL A 4 -21.72 -19.03 -8.29
C VAL A 4 -21.79 -20.22 -9.24
N GLU A 5 -21.40 -21.41 -8.77
CA GLU A 5 -21.55 -22.65 -9.54
C GLU A 5 -23.02 -22.92 -9.87
N ARG A 6 -23.94 -22.83 -8.90
CA ARG A 6 -25.39 -23.02 -9.11
C ARG A 6 -25.99 -22.01 -10.10
N GLN A 7 -25.60 -20.75 -10.05
CA GLN A 7 -26.08 -19.73 -10.99
C GLN A 7 -25.54 -19.94 -12.41
N SER A 8 -24.36 -20.54 -12.57
CA SER A 8 -23.85 -20.95 -13.89
C SER A 8 -24.55 -22.17 -14.49
N HIS A 9 -25.39 -22.86 -13.71
CA HIS A 9 -26.15 -24.03 -14.14
C HIS A 9 -27.62 -23.74 -14.45
N SER A 10 -28.16 -22.59 -14.03
CA SER A 10 -29.57 -22.24 -14.21
C SER A 10 -29.81 -21.43 -15.49
N HIS A 11 -30.13 -22.12 -16.59
CA HIS A 11 -30.57 -21.54 -17.86
C HIS A 11 -32.09 -21.27 -17.89
N HIS A 12 -32.70 -20.76 -16.81
CA HIS A 12 -34.14 -20.47 -16.80
C HIS A 12 -34.47 -19.05 -16.30
N LEU A 13 -34.90 -18.24 -17.28
CA LEU A 13 -35.97 -17.22 -17.25
C LEU A 13 -35.95 -16.15 -16.15
N GLY A 14 -35.60 -14.91 -16.53
CA GLY A 14 -36.16 -13.68 -15.92
C GLY A 14 -35.26 -12.82 -15.03
N PHE A 15 -34.06 -13.27 -14.66
CA PHE A 15 -33.13 -12.49 -13.83
C PHE A 15 -32.00 -11.88 -14.67
N SER A 16 -31.59 -10.66 -14.35
CA SER A 16 -30.52 -9.94 -15.05
C SER A 16 -29.26 -10.80 -15.19
N ALA A 17 -28.67 -10.82 -16.39
CA ALA A 17 -27.47 -11.61 -16.67
C ALA A 17 -26.28 -11.06 -15.87
N LEU A 18 -26.00 -11.68 -14.73
CA LEU A 18 -24.88 -11.32 -13.87
C LEU A 18 -23.56 -11.79 -14.49
N ARG A 19 -22.63 -10.86 -14.69
CA ARG A 19 -21.28 -11.14 -15.21
C ARG A 19 -20.28 -11.05 -14.07
N TYR A 20 -19.38 -12.02 -13.98
CA TYR A 20 -18.33 -12.06 -12.97
C TYR A 20 -16.96 -11.83 -13.60
N LEU A 21 -16.16 -10.96 -12.98
CA LEU A 21 -14.72 -10.87 -13.19
C LEU A 21 -14.05 -11.18 -11.86
N MET A 22 -13.13 -12.13 -11.86
CA MET A 22 -12.40 -12.54 -10.67
C MET A 22 -10.90 -12.37 -10.91
N THR A 23 -10.21 -11.81 -9.94
CA THR A 23 -8.75 -11.72 -9.92
C THR A 23 -8.23 -12.47 -8.70
N SER A 24 -7.14 -13.22 -8.87
CA SER A 24 -6.51 -13.98 -7.78
C SER A 24 -5.02 -14.15 -8.02
N ARG A 25 -4.26 -14.30 -6.93
CA ARG A 25 -2.87 -14.77 -7.02
C ARG A 25 -2.84 -16.24 -7.47
N PRO A 26 -1.84 -16.69 -8.24
CA PRO A 26 -1.72 -18.06 -8.71
C PRO A 26 -1.25 -19.03 -7.62
N TYR A 27 -1.56 -18.75 -6.35
CA TYR A 27 -1.17 -19.64 -5.25
C TYR A 27 -1.93 -20.96 -5.37
N GLU A 28 -1.19 -22.06 -5.26
CA GLU A 28 -1.74 -23.40 -5.47
C GLU A 28 -3.01 -23.64 -4.62
N GLN A 29 -2.99 -23.23 -3.35
CA GLN A 29 -4.13 -23.36 -2.44
C GLN A 29 -5.39 -22.62 -2.92
N ILE A 30 -5.21 -21.51 -3.63
CA ILE A 30 -6.31 -20.77 -4.25
C ILE A 30 -6.71 -21.51 -5.52
N VAL A 31 -5.79 -21.73 -6.45
CA VAL A 31 -6.06 -22.36 -7.76
C VAL A 31 -6.76 -23.71 -7.61
N GLN A 32 -6.36 -24.54 -6.66
CA GLN A 32 -7.01 -25.83 -6.36
C GLN A 32 -8.47 -25.66 -5.94
N ARG A 33 -8.81 -24.66 -5.12
CA ARG A 33 -10.19 -24.38 -4.69
C ARG A 33 -11.08 -23.87 -5.83
N PHE A 34 -10.49 -23.29 -6.87
CA PHE A 34 -11.20 -22.74 -8.04
C PHE A 34 -11.05 -23.62 -9.29
N ARG A 35 -10.46 -24.82 -9.19
CA ARG A 35 -10.15 -25.67 -10.35
C ARG A 35 -11.36 -25.90 -11.27
N SER A 36 -12.51 -26.26 -10.70
CA SER A 36 -13.77 -26.46 -11.46
C SER A 36 -14.20 -25.24 -12.28
N LEU A 37 -13.97 -24.04 -11.75
CA LEU A 37 -14.31 -22.78 -12.41
C LEU A 37 -13.27 -22.40 -13.46
N LEU A 38 -11.99 -22.63 -13.17
CA LEU A 38 -10.89 -22.36 -14.11
C LEU A 38 -10.92 -23.27 -15.34
N GLU A 39 -11.47 -24.48 -15.21
CA GLU A 39 -11.70 -25.41 -16.34
C GLU A 39 -12.93 -25.02 -17.18
N ARG A 40 -13.92 -24.35 -16.56
CA ARG A 40 -15.21 -24.05 -17.20
C ARG A 40 -15.28 -22.66 -17.84
N PHE A 41 -14.47 -21.72 -17.39
CA PHE A 41 -14.52 -20.32 -17.82
C PHE A 41 -13.18 -19.85 -18.41
N PRO A 42 -13.20 -18.86 -19.32
CA PRO A 42 -11.99 -18.24 -19.83
C PRO A 42 -11.14 -17.70 -18.68
N ARG A 43 -9.84 -17.96 -18.72
CA ARG A 43 -8.86 -17.41 -17.79
C ARG A 43 -7.80 -16.64 -18.56
N ILE A 44 -7.36 -15.54 -17.97
CA ILE A 44 -6.18 -14.81 -18.41
C ILE A 44 -5.16 -14.99 -17.29
N HIS A 45 -4.02 -15.57 -17.62
CA HIS A 45 -2.88 -15.63 -16.72
C HIS A 45 -1.94 -14.47 -17.05
N ILE A 46 -1.59 -13.70 -16.02
CA ILE A 46 -0.60 -12.64 -16.12
C ILE A 46 0.64 -13.18 -15.38
N PRO A 47 1.69 -13.61 -16.10
CA PRO A 47 2.83 -14.35 -15.54
C PRO A 47 3.80 -13.42 -14.77
N GLY A 48 3.32 -12.91 -13.63
CA GLY A 48 4.11 -12.07 -12.73
C GLY A 48 5.27 -12.82 -12.06
N GLU A 49 5.24 -14.14 -12.08
CA GLU A 49 6.21 -15.05 -11.46
C GLU A 49 7.43 -15.36 -12.32
N ASP A 50 7.29 -15.42 -13.65
CA ASP A 50 8.30 -15.97 -14.55
C ASP A 50 8.94 -14.89 -15.47
N GLU A 51 8.34 -13.70 -15.57
CA GLU A 51 8.76 -12.64 -16.49
C GLU A 51 9.49 -11.47 -15.79
N SER A 52 10.36 -11.76 -14.82
CA SER A 52 11.00 -10.71 -14.00
C SER A 52 11.77 -9.66 -14.82
N GLU A 53 12.39 -10.03 -15.93
CA GLU A 53 13.13 -9.10 -16.79
C GLU A 53 12.18 -8.19 -17.57
N THR A 54 11.19 -8.76 -18.25
CA THR A 54 10.15 -8.01 -18.99
C THR A 54 9.39 -7.07 -18.07
N ILE A 55 9.00 -7.52 -16.87
CA ILE A 55 8.35 -6.68 -15.86
C ILE A 55 9.27 -5.54 -15.43
N SER A 56 10.57 -5.79 -15.26
CA SER A 56 11.53 -4.73 -14.94
C SER A 56 11.59 -3.67 -16.04
N GLU A 57 11.56 -4.08 -17.31
CA GLU A 57 11.50 -3.17 -18.45
C GLU A 57 10.18 -2.37 -18.49
N GLU A 58 9.04 -3.00 -18.24
CA GLU A 58 7.76 -2.31 -18.13
C GLU A 58 7.76 -1.29 -16.98
N VAL A 59 8.32 -1.65 -15.82
CA VAL A 59 8.49 -0.74 -14.69
C VAL A 59 9.37 0.45 -15.09
N ASN A 60 10.41 0.28 -15.92
CA ASN A 60 11.20 1.39 -16.46
C ASN A 60 10.33 2.37 -17.26
N HIS A 61 9.36 1.89 -18.04
CA HIS A 61 8.42 2.76 -18.75
C HIS A 61 7.53 3.55 -17.79
N VAL A 62 7.04 2.91 -16.73
CA VAL A 62 6.26 3.59 -15.69
C VAL A 62 7.08 4.66 -14.98
N ILE A 63 8.36 4.38 -14.65
CA ILE A 63 9.27 5.35 -14.05
C ILE A 63 9.45 6.55 -14.98
N ARG A 64 9.76 6.33 -16.26
CA ARG A 64 9.93 7.41 -17.25
C ARG A 64 8.70 8.32 -17.29
N TYR A 65 7.52 7.72 -17.43
CA TYR A 65 6.25 8.45 -17.45
C TYR A 65 6.01 9.24 -16.14
N ARG A 66 6.26 8.63 -14.99
CA ARG A 66 6.07 9.27 -13.68
C ARG A 66 7.06 10.42 -13.46
N VAL A 67 8.33 10.27 -13.88
CA VAL A 67 9.33 11.35 -13.84
C VAL A 67 8.89 12.52 -14.72
N GLU A 68 8.43 12.25 -15.94
CA GLU A 68 7.93 13.29 -16.84
C GLU A 68 6.75 14.05 -16.24
N LYS A 69 5.77 13.32 -15.65
CA LYS A 69 4.64 13.95 -14.95
C LYS A 69 5.08 14.79 -13.76
N LEU A 70 6.02 14.30 -12.96
CA LEU A 70 6.56 15.07 -11.84
C LEU A 70 7.30 16.32 -12.33
N ALA A 71 8.07 16.20 -13.41
CA ALA A 71 8.79 17.31 -14.03
C ALA A 71 7.84 18.41 -14.50
N GLN A 72 6.73 18.04 -15.15
CA GLN A 72 5.68 18.98 -15.56
C GLN A 72 5.03 19.67 -14.34
N LEU A 73 4.63 18.89 -13.34
CA LEU A 73 3.95 19.40 -12.14
C LEU A 73 4.83 20.34 -11.32
N GLN A 74 6.13 20.03 -11.20
CA GLN A 74 7.07 20.81 -10.39
C GLN A 74 7.94 21.75 -11.21
N GLN A 75 7.74 21.85 -12.53
CA GLN A 75 8.57 22.64 -13.45
C GLN A 75 10.07 22.35 -13.25
N LEU A 76 10.43 21.06 -13.28
CA LEU A 76 11.83 20.65 -13.19
C LEU A 76 12.55 20.99 -14.50
N THR A 77 13.81 21.39 -14.41
CA THR A 77 14.65 21.58 -15.59
C THR A 77 15.07 20.22 -16.17
N ASP A 78 15.39 20.18 -17.47
CA ASP A 78 15.77 18.94 -18.17
C ASP A 78 16.92 18.20 -17.47
N HIS A 79 17.90 18.95 -16.96
CA HIS A 79 19.05 18.38 -16.23
C HIS A 79 18.62 17.70 -14.91
N VAL A 80 17.71 18.32 -14.17
CA VAL A 80 17.17 17.78 -12.90
C VAL A 80 16.29 16.57 -13.17
N GLN A 81 15.47 16.64 -14.22
CA GLN A 81 14.63 15.52 -14.65
C GLN A 81 15.49 14.31 -15.07
N ALA A 82 16.52 14.54 -15.89
CA ALA A 82 17.42 13.48 -16.34
C ALA A 82 18.16 12.81 -15.17
N GLY A 83 18.67 13.60 -14.23
CA GLY A 83 19.33 13.08 -13.03
C GLY A 83 18.39 12.24 -12.15
N LEU A 84 17.14 12.67 -12.00
CA LEU A 84 16.14 11.92 -11.23
C LEU A 84 15.79 10.60 -11.91
N LEU A 85 15.61 10.64 -13.24
CA LEU A 85 15.36 9.45 -14.03
C LEU A 85 16.51 8.45 -13.93
N GLU A 86 17.76 8.90 -14.10
CA GLU A 86 18.94 8.06 -13.99
C GLU A 86 19.02 7.38 -12.61
N ALA A 87 18.82 8.14 -11.53
CA ALA A 87 18.87 7.61 -10.18
C ALA A 87 17.79 6.56 -9.89
N LEU A 88 16.54 6.79 -10.32
CA LEU A 88 15.46 5.83 -10.16
C LEU A 88 15.66 4.58 -11.04
N LEU A 89 16.26 4.76 -12.22
CA LEU A 89 16.56 3.66 -13.14
C LEU A 89 17.67 2.72 -12.61
N LYS A 90 18.53 3.18 -11.70
CA LYS A 90 19.60 2.38 -11.08
C LYS A 90 19.14 1.43 -9.97
N VAL A 91 17.95 1.65 -9.39
CA VAL A 91 17.46 0.77 -8.31
C VAL A 91 17.04 -0.58 -8.89
N GLU A 92 17.54 -1.66 -8.33
CA GLU A 92 17.22 -3.04 -8.75
C GLU A 92 15.93 -3.56 -8.09
N HIS A 93 15.35 -4.64 -8.63
CA HIS A 93 14.17 -5.34 -8.06
C HIS A 93 12.95 -4.45 -7.73
N ARG A 94 12.75 -3.36 -8.48
CA ARG A 94 11.63 -2.44 -8.27
C ARG A 94 10.31 -3.07 -8.69
N THR A 95 9.27 -2.75 -7.95
CA THR A 95 7.88 -3.13 -8.27
C THR A 95 7.04 -1.89 -8.59
N TYR A 96 5.88 -2.05 -9.23
CA TYR A 96 4.95 -0.93 -9.43
C TYR A 96 4.55 -0.26 -8.10
N LEU A 97 4.44 -1.05 -7.03
CA LEU A 97 4.17 -0.54 -5.69
C LEU A 97 5.34 0.30 -5.17
N TRP A 98 6.58 -0.16 -5.34
CA TRP A 98 7.75 0.63 -4.98
C TRP A 98 7.77 1.98 -5.70
N VAL A 99 7.50 1.99 -7.02
CA VAL A 99 7.43 3.24 -7.80
C VAL A 99 6.35 4.17 -7.22
N HIS A 100 5.16 3.66 -6.92
CA HIS A 100 4.11 4.46 -6.31
C HIS A 100 4.55 5.09 -4.97
N LEU A 101 5.14 4.31 -4.07
CA LEU A 101 5.56 4.79 -2.75
C LEU A 101 6.69 5.82 -2.85
N VAL A 102 7.65 5.62 -3.75
CA VAL A 102 8.78 6.54 -3.96
C VAL A 102 8.33 7.88 -4.52
N PHE A 103 7.46 7.88 -5.53
CA PHE A 103 6.98 9.13 -6.12
C PHE A 103 6.17 9.97 -5.12
N ASP A 104 5.33 9.32 -4.33
CA ASP A 104 4.57 10.03 -3.32
C ASP A 104 5.49 10.51 -2.16
N TYR A 105 6.53 9.75 -1.80
CA TYR A 105 7.56 10.21 -0.85
C TYR A 105 8.26 11.47 -1.37
N LEU A 106 8.70 11.48 -2.62
CA LEU A 106 9.35 12.64 -3.26
C LEU A 106 8.41 13.85 -3.33
N GLN A 107 7.12 13.64 -3.61
CA GLN A 107 6.12 14.72 -3.62
C GLN A 107 5.83 15.27 -2.22
N SER A 108 5.75 14.41 -1.21
CA SER A 108 5.41 14.81 0.17
C SER A 108 6.57 15.50 0.91
N LYS A 109 7.81 15.02 0.73
CA LYS A 109 9.00 15.64 1.33
C LYS A 109 9.53 16.81 0.51
N GLY A 110 9.30 16.77 -0.80
CA GLY A 110 9.99 17.65 -1.73
C GLY A 110 11.48 17.36 -1.78
N PHE A 111 12.16 18.03 -2.71
CA PHE A 111 13.61 18.02 -2.81
C PHE A 111 14.09 19.31 -3.46
N LYS A 112 15.36 19.65 -3.24
CA LYS A 112 15.97 20.80 -3.91
C LYS A 112 16.10 20.48 -5.40
N LYS A 113 15.53 21.34 -6.25
CA LYS A 113 15.50 21.17 -7.71
C LYS A 113 16.85 21.50 -8.37
N THR A 114 17.89 20.82 -7.93
CA THR A 114 19.27 20.92 -8.42
C THR A 114 19.86 19.52 -8.49
N ARG A 115 20.93 19.30 -9.28
CA ARG A 115 21.61 18.00 -9.36
C ARG A 115 21.94 17.40 -7.99
N ALA A 116 22.65 18.14 -7.14
CA ALA A 116 22.98 17.71 -5.78
C ALA A 116 21.74 17.48 -4.89
N GLY A 117 20.63 18.13 -5.20
CA GLY A 117 19.38 17.96 -4.46
C GLY A 117 18.66 16.66 -4.85
N VAL A 118 18.71 16.30 -6.14
CA VAL A 118 18.28 14.99 -6.63
C VAL A 118 19.16 13.89 -6.06
N GLU A 119 20.49 14.04 -6.12
CA GLU A 119 21.43 13.07 -5.53
C GLU A 119 21.11 12.84 -4.05
N SER A 120 20.99 13.91 -3.24
CA SER A 120 20.65 13.76 -1.82
C SER A 120 19.26 13.17 -1.57
N ALA A 121 18.28 13.46 -2.43
CA ALA A 121 16.93 12.87 -2.31
C ALA A 121 16.94 11.38 -2.68
N THR A 122 17.74 11.01 -3.68
CA THR A 122 17.80 9.65 -4.24
C THR A 122 18.68 8.71 -3.42
N GLU A 123 19.75 9.20 -2.79
CA GLU A 123 20.53 8.46 -1.77
C GLU A 123 19.65 7.98 -0.60
N LYS A 124 18.61 8.75 -0.28
CA LYS A 124 17.68 8.43 0.81
C LYS A 124 16.48 7.64 0.32
N LEU A 125 16.41 7.25 -0.95
CA LEU A 125 15.28 6.45 -1.42
C LEU A 125 15.36 5.03 -0.87
N PRO A 126 14.19 4.44 -0.58
CA PRO A 126 14.15 3.04 -0.22
C PRO A 126 14.59 2.19 -1.41
N SER A 127 15.44 1.20 -1.17
CA SER A 127 15.81 0.18 -2.16
C SER A 127 14.73 -0.90 -2.29
N THR A 128 13.96 -1.13 -1.24
CA THR A 128 12.91 -2.15 -1.18
C THR A 128 11.55 -1.58 -0.79
N VAL A 129 10.47 -2.36 -0.99
CA VAL A 129 9.12 -1.98 -0.53
C VAL A 129 9.07 -1.86 1.01
N ASN A 130 9.81 -2.70 1.74
CA ASN A 130 9.86 -2.64 3.21
C ASN A 130 10.54 -1.36 3.71
N GLU A 131 11.65 -0.97 3.08
CA GLU A 131 12.28 0.32 3.39
C GLU A 131 11.36 1.50 3.04
N ALA A 132 10.56 1.37 1.97
CA ALA A 132 9.60 2.39 1.59
C ALA A 132 8.51 2.55 2.67
N TYR A 133 8.03 1.43 3.20
CA TYR A 133 7.13 1.40 4.34
C TYR A 133 7.73 2.05 5.59
N GLU A 134 8.95 1.67 5.97
CA GLU A 134 9.64 2.29 7.10
C GLU A 134 9.77 3.80 6.93
N LYS A 135 10.19 4.26 5.76
CA LYS A 135 10.34 5.70 5.49
C LYS A 135 9.02 6.43 5.59
N ILE A 136 7.93 5.88 5.04
CA ILE A 136 6.58 6.46 5.15
C ILE A 136 6.16 6.59 6.62
N LEU A 137 6.29 5.51 7.39
CA LEU A 137 5.92 5.51 8.80
C LEU A 137 6.82 6.43 9.64
N ASN A 138 8.12 6.50 9.33
CA ASN A 138 9.08 7.42 9.95
C ASN A 138 8.78 8.90 9.68
N THR A 139 7.93 9.24 8.70
CA THR A 139 7.48 10.63 8.50
C THR A 139 6.46 11.10 9.53
N SER A 140 5.82 10.17 10.24
CA SER A 140 4.77 10.48 11.22
C SER A 140 5.33 11.25 12.40
N LYS A 141 4.68 12.39 12.73
CA LYS A 141 5.02 13.18 13.91
C LYS A 141 4.54 12.55 15.22
N ASP A 142 3.50 11.72 15.14
CA ASP A 142 2.91 11.03 16.29
C ASP A 142 2.99 9.52 16.08
N ARG A 143 4.17 8.97 16.40
CA ARG A 143 4.47 7.56 16.18
C ARG A 143 3.63 6.64 17.05
N LEU A 144 3.26 7.06 18.26
CA LEU A 144 2.48 6.25 19.18
C LEU A 144 1.05 6.09 18.68
N SER A 145 0.40 7.18 18.28
CA SER A 145 -0.95 7.11 17.68
C SER A 145 -0.94 6.34 16.36
N ALA A 146 0.07 6.56 15.51
CA ALA A 146 0.21 5.79 14.27
C ALA A 146 0.34 4.29 14.54
N ARG A 147 1.17 3.89 15.51
CA ARG A 147 1.34 2.47 15.90
C ARG A 147 0.04 1.89 16.44
N LYS A 148 -0.69 2.62 17.29
CA LYS A 148 -2.00 2.21 17.82
C LYS A 148 -3.00 2.00 16.69
N ALA A 149 -3.13 2.95 15.77
CA ALA A 149 -4.03 2.86 14.64
C ALA A 149 -3.71 1.65 13.75
N LEU A 150 -2.44 1.46 13.38
CA LEU A 150 -2.01 0.34 12.55
C LEU A 150 -2.21 -1.01 13.25
N ALA A 151 -1.96 -1.10 14.54
CA ALA A 151 -2.21 -2.32 15.32
C ALA A 151 -3.70 -2.68 15.35
N ILE A 152 -4.58 -1.70 15.57
CA ILE A 152 -6.04 -1.90 15.53
C ILE A 152 -6.48 -2.38 14.14
N ILE A 153 -6.02 -1.72 13.08
CA ILE A 153 -6.32 -2.09 11.68
C ILE A 153 -5.83 -3.52 11.39
N LEU A 154 -4.63 -3.88 11.86
CA LEU A 154 -4.03 -5.19 11.64
C LEU A 154 -4.80 -6.32 12.32
N ALA A 155 -5.24 -6.07 13.55
CA ALA A 155 -5.99 -7.00 14.39
C ALA A 155 -7.45 -7.16 13.94
N ALA A 156 -8.01 -6.15 13.26
CA ALA A 156 -9.38 -6.22 12.76
C ALA A 156 -9.57 -7.33 11.72
N ASN A 157 -10.67 -8.06 11.83
CA ASN A 157 -11.04 -9.13 10.89
C ASN A 157 -11.61 -8.60 9.56
N ARG A 158 -12.04 -7.33 9.56
CA ARG A 158 -12.53 -6.61 8.38
C ARG A 158 -12.01 -5.17 8.40
N ALA A 159 -12.13 -4.47 7.29
CA ALA A 159 -11.92 -3.03 7.27
C ALA A 159 -12.86 -2.35 8.27
N LEU A 160 -12.29 -1.41 9.03
CA LEU A 160 -13.01 -0.58 9.99
C LEU A 160 -13.45 0.71 9.28
N THR A 161 -14.63 1.21 9.63
CA THR A 161 -15.03 2.57 9.22
C THR A 161 -14.20 3.60 9.99
N LEU A 162 -14.13 4.83 9.46
CA LEU A 162 -13.49 5.95 10.16
C LEU A 162 -14.08 6.16 11.56
N SER A 163 -15.40 6.05 11.72
CA SER A 163 -16.06 6.19 13.02
C SER A 163 -15.68 5.06 13.99
N GLU A 164 -15.61 3.82 13.51
CA GLU A 164 -15.18 2.68 14.33
C GLU A 164 -13.72 2.83 14.77
N LEU A 165 -12.83 3.23 13.85
CA LEU A 165 -11.43 3.43 14.16
C LEU A 165 -11.22 4.62 15.10
N ASN A 166 -11.96 5.72 14.92
CA ASN A 166 -11.93 6.88 15.83
C ASN A 166 -12.30 6.47 17.26
N ILE A 167 -13.38 5.69 17.43
CA ILE A 167 -13.76 5.14 18.72
C ILE A 167 -12.66 4.22 19.29
N ALA A 168 -12.11 3.31 18.48
CA ALA A 168 -11.08 2.37 18.93
C ALA A 168 -9.78 3.08 19.36
N MET A 169 -9.46 4.22 18.74
CA MET A 169 -8.32 5.06 19.09
C MET A 169 -8.47 5.72 20.46
N GLU A 170 -9.68 6.01 20.91
CA GLU A 170 -9.97 6.63 22.22
C GLU A 170 -10.23 5.62 23.34
N ILE A 171 -10.28 4.31 23.02
CA ILE A 171 -10.42 3.27 24.04
C ILE A 171 -9.07 3.01 24.73
N GLU A 172 -9.09 3.06 26.06
CA GLU A 172 -8.02 2.67 26.97
C GLU A 172 -8.54 1.60 27.94
N MET A 173 -7.63 0.90 28.65
CA MET A 173 -8.04 -0.12 29.63
C MET A 173 -8.87 0.47 30.79
N THR A 174 -8.74 1.76 31.03
CA THR A 174 -9.44 2.51 32.09
C THR A 174 -10.79 3.08 31.62
N THR A 175 -11.09 3.02 30.32
CA THR A 175 -12.33 3.58 29.75
C THR A 175 -13.54 2.81 30.24
N ARG A 176 -14.38 3.46 31.06
CA ARG A 176 -15.60 2.86 31.65
C ARG A 176 -16.91 3.35 31.06
N SER A 177 -16.89 4.35 30.17
CA SER A 177 -18.09 4.90 29.56
C SER A 177 -17.80 5.51 28.20
N LYS A 178 -18.70 5.27 27.24
CA LYS A 178 -18.64 5.84 25.89
C LYS A 178 -18.75 7.37 25.88
N HIS A 179 -19.44 7.95 26.86
CA HIS A 179 -19.64 9.40 26.95
C HIS A 179 -18.38 10.18 27.33
N LYS A 180 -17.30 9.47 27.71
CA LYS A 180 -16.01 10.07 28.06
C LYS A 180 -14.99 10.01 26.92
N LEU A 181 -15.36 9.48 25.76
CA LEU A 181 -14.47 9.41 24.61
C LEU A 181 -14.33 10.81 23.99
N ASP A 182 -13.09 11.25 23.80
CA ASP A 182 -12.77 12.52 23.16
C ASP A 182 -12.72 12.33 21.64
N LEU A 183 -13.90 12.21 21.02
CA LEU A 183 -14.02 11.90 19.60
C LEU A 183 -13.96 13.16 18.74
N GLU A 184 -13.05 13.16 17.77
CA GLU A 184 -13.05 14.16 16.69
C GLU A 184 -14.25 13.98 15.74
N SER A 185 -14.52 15.02 14.94
CA SER A 185 -15.38 14.84 13.75
C SER A 185 -14.76 13.81 12.80
N VAL A 186 -15.58 13.11 12.02
CA VAL A 186 -15.09 12.08 11.08
C VAL A 186 -14.10 12.66 10.05
N SER A 187 -14.32 13.92 9.64
CA SER A 187 -13.45 14.62 8.68
C SER A 187 -12.10 14.98 9.29
N ASP A 188 -12.10 15.46 10.54
CA ASP A 188 -10.87 15.81 11.25
C ASP A 188 -10.06 14.56 11.57
N PHE A 189 -10.73 13.50 12.05
CA PHE A 189 -10.10 12.20 12.28
C PHE A 189 -9.49 11.63 11.00
N GLN A 190 -10.20 11.70 9.86
CA GLN A 190 -9.66 11.25 8.57
C GLN A 190 -8.40 12.02 8.18
N SER A 191 -8.38 13.33 8.41
CA SER A 191 -7.23 14.19 8.11
C SER A 191 -6.05 13.87 9.02
N ARG A 192 -6.29 13.71 10.32
CA ARG A 192 -5.27 13.31 11.30
C ARG A 192 -4.74 11.90 11.02
N LEU A 193 -5.60 10.95 10.65
CA LEU A 193 -5.23 9.59 10.27
C LEU A 193 -4.28 9.59 9.05
N ARG A 194 -4.56 10.41 8.04
CA ARG A 194 -3.67 10.59 6.89
C ARG A 194 -2.32 11.20 7.28
N LEU A 195 -2.30 12.14 8.22
CA LEU A 195 -1.06 12.74 8.71
C LEU A 195 -0.21 11.74 9.52
N MET A 196 -0.84 10.88 10.33
CA MET A 196 -0.12 9.94 11.19
C MET A 196 0.33 8.65 10.47
N CYS A 197 -0.47 8.13 9.55
CA CYS A 197 -0.17 6.87 8.85
C CYS A 197 0.33 7.11 7.42
N GLY A 198 0.25 8.33 6.90
CA GLY A 198 0.62 8.66 5.53
C GLY A 198 -0.11 7.77 4.53
N LEU A 199 0.62 7.35 3.51
CA LEU A 199 0.15 6.47 2.44
C LEU A 199 0.02 5.02 2.87
N PHE A 200 0.35 4.69 4.12
CA PHE A 200 0.24 3.32 4.60
C PHE A 200 -1.23 2.87 4.66
N VAL A 201 -2.14 3.83 4.80
CA VAL A 201 -3.59 3.60 4.83
C VAL A 201 -4.30 4.38 3.72
N SER A 202 -5.36 3.80 3.20
CA SER A 202 -6.29 4.45 2.26
C SER A 202 -7.70 4.42 2.83
N VAL A 203 -8.53 5.38 2.40
CA VAL A 203 -9.93 5.48 2.83
C VAL A 203 -10.81 5.40 1.59
N HIS A 204 -11.69 4.40 1.54
CA HIS A 204 -12.65 4.19 0.47
C HIS A 204 -14.05 4.01 1.05
N GLN A 205 -15.01 4.81 0.59
CA GLN A 205 -16.41 4.76 1.06
C GLN A 205 -16.51 4.70 2.60
N THR A 206 -15.74 5.53 3.31
CA THR A 206 -15.61 5.60 4.78
C THR A 206 -14.83 4.47 5.47
N SER A 207 -14.47 3.42 4.76
CA SER A 207 -13.69 2.30 5.31
C SER A 207 -12.20 2.50 5.13
N VAL A 208 -11.43 2.15 6.16
CA VAL A 208 -9.97 2.26 6.22
C VAL A 208 -9.34 0.94 5.81
N TYR A 209 -8.39 1.01 4.88
CA TYR A 209 -7.64 -0.12 4.36
C TYR A 209 -6.15 0.14 4.45
N LEU A 210 -5.35 -0.92 4.54
CA LEU A 210 -3.92 -0.82 4.25
C LEU A 210 -3.74 -0.60 2.74
N ILE A 211 -2.69 0.12 2.37
CA ILE A 211 -2.42 0.45 0.96
C ILE A 211 -2.24 -0.78 0.07
N HIS A 212 -1.70 -1.87 0.64
CA HIS A 212 -1.51 -3.13 -0.05
C HIS A 212 -1.39 -4.29 0.94
N GLN A 213 -1.61 -5.52 0.46
CA GLN A 213 -1.47 -6.74 1.28
C GLN A 213 -0.05 -6.90 1.84
N THR A 214 0.98 -6.52 1.09
CA THR A 214 2.39 -6.54 1.56
C THR A 214 2.64 -5.60 2.73
N ALA A 215 1.83 -4.55 2.90
CA ALA A 215 1.90 -3.68 4.09
C ALA A 215 1.46 -4.43 5.35
N ARG A 216 0.46 -5.32 5.20
CA ARG A 216 0.00 -6.20 6.29
C ARG A 216 1.08 -7.21 6.68
N GLU A 217 1.77 -7.77 5.68
CA GLU A 217 2.87 -8.70 5.88
C GLU A 217 4.06 -8.01 6.56
N PHE A 218 4.41 -6.81 6.11
CA PHE A 218 5.43 -5.98 6.73
C PHE A 218 5.15 -5.71 8.22
N LEU A 219 3.91 -5.36 8.58
CA LEU A 219 3.52 -5.14 9.98
C LEU A 219 3.46 -6.42 10.84
N ARG A 220 3.43 -7.60 10.21
CA ARG A 220 3.40 -8.90 10.90
C ARG A 220 4.76 -9.57 11.01
N ALA A 221 5.72 -9.14 10.21
CA ALA A 221 7.06 -9.67 10.27
C ALA A 221 7.61 -9.43 11.68
N GLU A 222 7.95 -10.49 12.38
CA GLU A 222 8.78 -10.35 13.59
C GLU A 222 10.15 -9.85 13.15
N PRO A 223 10.77 -8.90 13.87
CA PRO A 223 12.15 -8.56 13.62
C PRO A 223 12.99 -9.84 13.74
N LEU A 224 13.56 -10.30 12.63
CA LEU A 224 14.55 -11.38 12.59
C LEU A 224 15.56 -11.07 13.69
N MET A 225 15.61 -11.91 14.73
CA MET A 225 16.31 -11.65 15.98
C MET A 225 17.66 -10.96 15.74
N SER A 226 17.73 -9.66 16.01
CA SER A 226 18.98 -8.91 16.03
C SER A 226 19.76 -9.38 17.24
N ALA A 227 20.56 -10.43 17.05
CA ALA A 227 21.55 -10.92 17.97
C ALA A 227 22.74 -9.95 18.05
N THR A 228 22.48 -8.70 18.41
CA THR A 228 23.42 -7.74 18.98
C THR A 228 22.60 -6.53 19.39
N GLY A 229 22.43 -6.34 20.69
CA GLY A 229 21.77 -5.14 21.21
C GLY A 229 22.53 -3.89 20.77
N LEU A 230 21.84 -2.99 20.09
CA LEU A 230 21.83 -1.53 20.27
C LEU A 230 20.95 -0.90 19.16
N GLN A 231 20.06 0.00 19.58
CA GLN A 231 19.10 0.84 18.81
C GLN A 231 17.79 0.20 18.30
N ASN A 232 16.76 0.25 19.15
CA ASN A 232 15.34 0.05 18.81
C ASN A 232 14.72 1.31 18.18
N ASP A 233 15.09 1.65 16.93
CA ASP A 233 14.44 2.72 16.15
C ASP A 233 13.64 2.21 14.93
N GLN A 234 13.50 0.89 14.80
CA GLN A 234 12.74 0.27 13.72
C GLN A 234 11.25 0.14 14.08
N TRP A 235 10.37 0.22 13.07
CA TRP A 235 8.93 0.02 13.23
C TRP A 235 8.54 -1.44 13.45
N GLN A 236 9.50 -2.34 13.25
CA GLN A 236 9.44 -3.76 13.54
C GLN A 236 9.76 -4.00 15.01
#